data_AF-A0A2S6GW04-F1
#
_entry.id   AF-A0A2S6GW04-F1
#
_cell.length_a   1.000
_cell.length_b   1.000
_cell.length_c   1.000
_cell.angle_alpha   90.00
_cell.angle_beta   90.00
_cell.angle_gamma   90.00
#
_symmetry.space_group_name_H-M   'P 1'
#
loop_
_entity.id
_entity.type
_entity.pdbx_description
1 polymer ?
#
loop_
_entity_poly.entity_id
_entity_poly.type
_entity_poly.pdbx_seq_one_letter_code
_entity_poly.pdbx_strand_id
1 'polypeptide(L)'
;MPGHEKLTGVTLADTSEPTPPGLGWPARESALNQPRRAVIAAVELVVAAALVWLALWLYGRGTPELSKIAERPDLDFRHYAGNWIGGAVLAGTLALLLLLDAGRQLALAVRTRRRRA
;
A
#
# COMPACT_ATOMS: atom_id res chain seq x y z
N MET A 1 -27.13 -75.03 -14.70
CA MET A 1 -27.46 -73.65 -15.15
C MET A 1 -26.96 -72.68 -14.09
N PRO A 2 -26.24 -71.62 -14.46
CA PRO A 2 -25.28 -70.92 -13.61
C PRO A 2 -25.82 -69.59 -13.04
N GLY A 3 -25.05 -68.98 -12.14
CA GLY A 3 -25.33 -67.70 -11.49
C GLY A 3 -25.53 -67.92 -10.00
N HIS A 4 -24.91 -67.21 -9.07
CA HIS A 4 -24.47 -65.82 -9.11
C HIS A 4 -23.41 -65.66 -8.01
N GLU A 5 -22.13 -65.61 -8.37
CA GLU A 5 -21.08 -65.16 -7.45
C GLU A 5 -21.33 -63.68 -7.15
N LYS A 6 -21.83 -63.40 -5.95
CA LYS A 6 -21.91 -62.05 -5.42
C LYS A 6 -20.50 -61.59 -5.09
N LEU A 7 -19.92 -60.78 -5.99
CA LEU A 7 -18.74 -59.94 -5.72
C LEU A 7 -19.07 -58.93 -4.62
N THR A 8 -19.12 -59.41 -3.38
CA THR A 8 -19.28 -58.60 -2.17
C THR A 8 -17.89 -58.33 -1.62
N GLY A 9 -17.22 -57.38 -2.27
CA GLY A 9 -15.83 -57.08 -1.95
C GLY A 9 -15.32 -55.81 -2.61
N VAL A 10 -16.18 -54.80 -2.75
CA VAL A 10 -15.71 -53.43 -3.00
C VAL A 10 -16.07 -52.61 -1.77
N THR A 11 -15.27 -52.81 -0.72
CA THR A 11 -15.05 -51.76 0.28
C THR A 11 -14.61 -50.55 -0.52
N LEU A 12 -15.45 -49.50 -0.57
CA LEU A 12 -14.98 -48.18 -0.99
C LEU A 12 -13.83 -47.86 -0.05
N ALA A 13 -12.60 -48.02 -0.55
CA ALA A 13 -11.43 -47.56 0.16
C ALA A 13 -11.75 -46.12 0.56
N ASP A 14 -11.80 -45.87 1.87
CA ASP A 14 -11.88 -44.54 2.40
C ASP A 14 -10.61 -43.84 1.90
N THR A 15 -10.73 -43.14 0.77
CA THR A 15 -9.65 -42.34 0.19
C THR A 15 -9.54 -41.07 1.02
N SER A 16 -9.40 -41.22 2.34
CA SER A 16 -8.80 -40.21 3.19
C SER A 16 -7.32 -40.19 2.83
N GLU A 17 -6.98 -39.42 1.80
CA GLU A 17 -5.61 -39.16 1.41
C GLU A 17 -4.83 -38.75 2.67
N PRO A 18 -3.78 -39.50 3.07
CA PRO A 18 -3.07 -39.21 4.30
C PRO A 18 -2.43 -37.84 4.15
N THR A 19 -2.96 -36.84 4.85
CA THR A 19 -2.36 -35.50 4.88
C THR A 19 -0.94 -35.66 5.40
N PRO A 20 0.10 -35.38 4.59
CA PRO A 20 1.47 -35.62 5.01
C PRO A 20 1.76 -34.83 6.29
N PRO A 21 2.35 -35.45 7.33
CA PRO A 21 2.65 -34.75 8.57
C PRO A 21 3.59 -33.58 8.26
N GLY A 22 3.10 -32.35 8.52
CA GLY A 22 3.85 -31.12 8.26
C GLY A 22 3.44 -30.34 7.00
N LEU A 23 2.44 -30.79 6.23
CA LEU A 23 1.92 -30.09 5.04
C LEU A 23 0.67 -29.24 5.32
N GLY A 24 0.41 -28.93 6.59
CA GLY A 24 -0.58 -27.90 6.94
C GLY A 24 -0.04 -26.54 6.52
N TRP A 25 -0.67 -25.89 5.53
CA TRP A 25 -0.41 -24.47 5.31
C TRP A 25 -0.61 -23.75 6.65
N PRO A 26 0.32 -22.85 7.07
CA PRO A 26 0.16 -22.16 8.32
C PRO A 26 -1.17 -21.41 8.21
N ALA A 27 -2.10 -21.78 9.08
CA ALA A 27 -3.36 -21.05 9.20
C ALA A 27 -2.95 -19.62 9.48
N ARG A 28 -3.26 -18.70 8.55
CA ARG A 28 -3.03 -17.27 8.80
C ARG A 28 -3.90 -16.95 10.01
N GLU A 29 -3.26 -16.82 11.16
CA GLU A 29 -3.90 -16.34 12.37
C GLU A 29 -4.54 -15.00 12.01
N SER A 30 -5.86 -15.02 11.85
CA SER A 30 -6.65 -13.82 11.64
C SER A 30 -6.79 -13.15 13.00
N ALA A 31 -5.66 -12.69 13.53
CA ALA A 31 -5.59 -12.00 14.81
C ALA A 31 -6.47 -10.75 14.70
N LEU A 32 -7.61 -10.85 15.39
CA LEU A 32 -8.63 -9.84 15.51
C LEU A 32 -8.04 -8.67 16.28
N ASN A 33 -8.03 -7.49 15.64
CA ASN A 33 -7.35 -6.25 16.07
C ASN A 33 -5.82 -6.31 15.96
N GLN A 34 -5.26 -5.67 14.93
CA GLN A 34 -3.84 -5.31 14.86
C GLN A 34 -3.68 -3.82 15.20
N PRO A 35 -3.78 -3.40 16.48
CA PRO A 35 -3.67 -2.00 16.87
C PRO A 35 -2.35 -1.38 16.41
N ARG A 36 -1.27 -2.18 16.40
CA ARG A 36 0.03 -1.79 15.89
C ARG A 36 0.01 -1.35 14.41
N ARG A 37 -0.81 -2.00 13.56
CA ARG A 37 -0.97 -1.59 12.16
C ARG A 37 -1.76 -0.30 12.01
N ALA A 38 -2.78 -0.08 12.85
CA ALA A 38 -3.53 1.18 12.83
C ALA A 38 -2.64 2.37 13.23
N VAL A 39 -1.77 2.19 14.21
CA VAL A 39 -0.77 3.20 14.60
C VAL A 39 0.21 3.46 13.47
N ILE A 40 0.72 2.43 12.80
CA ILE A 40 1.63 2.57 11.65
C ILE A 40 0.95 3.37 10.53
N ALA A 41 -0.29 3.02 10.16
CA ALA A 41 -1.04 3.76 9.14
C ALA A 41 -1.23 5.23 9.50
N ALA A 42 -1.53 5.54 10.77
CA ALA A 42 -1.66 6.92 11.24
C ALA A 42 -0.33 7.68 11.15
N VAL A 43 0.78 7.05 11.56
CA VAL A 43 2.12 7.63 11.44
C VAL A 43 2.49 7.87 9.98
N GLU A 44 2.23 6.91 9.09
CA GLU A 44 2.47 7.06 7.65
C GLU A 44 1.70 8.25 7.07
N LEU A 45 0.45 8.44 7.49
CA LEU A 45 -0.36 9.57 7.06
C LEU A 45 0.21 10.91 7.52
N VAL A 46 0.69 10.99 8.75
CA VAL A 46 1.36 12.18 9.30
C VAL A 46 2.66 12.48 8.53
N VAL A 47 3.46 11.45 8.25
CA VAL A 47 4.70 11.60 7.47
C VAL A 47 4.38 12.05 6.04
N ALA A 48 3.35 11.49 5.41
CA ALA A 48 2.92 11.92 4.08
C ALA A 48 2.50 13.39 4.07
N ALA A 49 1.71 13.84 5.06
CA ALA A 49 1.33 15.24 5.19
C ALA A 49 2.54 16.16 5.39
N ALA A 50 3.51 15.76 6.21
CA ALA A 50 4.75 16.49 6.41
C ALA A 50 5.58 16.59 5.11
N LEU A 51 5.63 15.52 4.30
CA LEU A 51 6.31 15.52 3.01
C LEU A 51 5.62 16.42 1.98
N VAL A 52 4.29 16.45 1.94
CA VAL A 52 3.54 17.39 1.09
C VAL A 52 3.85 18.83 1.48
N TRP A 53 3.80 19.14 2.78
CA TRP A 53 4.17 20.46 3.27
C TRP A 53 5.61 20.83 2.86
N LEU A 54 6.56 19.92 3.07
CA LEU A 54 7.95 20.10 2.68
C LEU A 54 8.10 20.34 1.17
N ALA A 55 7.37 19.58 0.34
CA ALA A 55 7.40 19.74 -1.11
C ALA A 55 6.94 21.14 -1.53
N LEU A 56 5.84 21.64 -0.97
CA LEU A 56 5.33 22.99 -1.25
C LEU A 56 6.32 24.07 -0.78
N TRP A 57 6.94 23.88 0.38
CA TRP A 57 7.96 24.79 0.90
C TRP A 57 9.21 24.83 0.02
N LEU A 58 9.71 23.65 -0.41
CA LEU A 58 10.85 23.54 -1.33
C LEU A 58 10.53 24.16 -2.68
N TYR A 59 9.31 23.97 -3.20
CA TYR A 59 8.88 24.56 -4.45
C TYR A 59 8.89 26.10 -4.38
N GLY A 60 8.30 26.68 -3.33
CA GLY A 60 8.29 28.14 -3.13
C GLY A 60 9.71 28.73 -3.00
N ARG A 61 10.63 28.01 -2.33
CA ARG A 61 12.05 28.37 -2.28
C ARG A 61 12.75 28.28 -3.65
N GLY A 62 12.31 27.37 -4.50
CA GLY A 62 12.88 27.12 -5.81
C GLY A 62 12.40 28.04 -6.92
N THR A 63 11.35 28.84 -6.67
CA THR A 63 10.76 29.78 -7.62
C THR A 63 10.72 31.22 -7.09
N PRO A 64 11.84 31.81 -6.63
CA PRO A 64 11.83 33.20 -6.20
C PRO A 64 11.46 34.13 -7.36
N GLU A 65 10.56 35.07 -7.11
CA GLU A 65 10.29 36.16 -8.02
C GLU A 65 11.51 37.07 -8.07
N LEU A 66 12.10 37.26 -9.25
CA LEU A 66 13.11 38.30 -9.41
C LEU A 66 12.41 39.65 -9.47
N SER A 67 12.98 40.64 -8.79
CA SER A 67 12.52 42.02 -8.87
C SER A 67 12.45 42.48 -10.32
N LYS A 68 11.33 43.10 -10.71
CA LYS A 68 11.15 43.67 -12.05
C LYS A 68 12.26 44.68 -12.35
N ILE A 69 12.83 44.60 -13.55
CA ILE A 69 13.84 45.56 -14.00
C ILE A 69 13.11 46.87 -14.31
N ALA A 70 13.52 47.97 -13.67
CA ALA A 70 12.84 49.26 -13.78
C ALA A 70 12.80 49.81 -15.23
N GLU A 71 13.81 49.50 -16.04
CA GLU A 71 13.89 49.90 -17.46
C GLU A 71 12.99 49.05 -18.38
N ARG A 72 12.58 47.86 -17.93
CA ARG A 72 11.77 46.89 -18.70
C ARG A 72 10.74 46.20 -17.80
N PRO A 73 9.71 46.94 -17.35
CA PRO A 73 8.67 46.40 -16.47
C PRO A 73 7.78 45.34 -17.18
N ASP A 74 7.93 45.20 -18.50
CA ASP A 74 7.28 44.20 -19.35
C ASP A 74 7.90 42.80 -19.23
N LEU A 75 9.12 42.66 -18.70
CA LEU A 75 9.77 41.36 -18.55
C LEU A 75 9.63 40.81 -17.12
N ASP A 76 8.92 39.68 -17.00
CA ASP A 76 8.94 38.85 -15.80
C ASP A 76 10.08 37.82 -15.90
N PHE A 77 11.10 37.96 -15.06
CA PHE A 77 12.16 36.98 -14.90
C PHE A 77 11.80 36.04 -13.75
N ARG A 78 11.65 34.74 -14.05
CA ARG A 78 11.48 33.71 -13.03
C ARG A 78 12.76 32.91 -12.91
N HIS A 79 13.43 32.97 -11.76
CA HIS A 79 14.61 32.15 -11.52
C HIS A 79 14.17 30.79 -10.99
N TYR A 80 14.60 29.72 -11.66
CA TYR A 80 14.32 28.35 -11.25
C TYR A 80 15.57 27.75 -10.63
N ALA A 81 15.56 27.59 -9.31
CA ALA A 81 16.65 26.93 -8.62
C ALA A 81 16.41 25.41 -8.62
N GLY A 82 17.01 24.73 -9.60
CA GLY A 82 16.73 23.32 -9.90
C GLY A 82 16.96 22.35 -8.75
N ASN A 83 17.87 22.63 -7.83
CA ASN A 83 18.09 21.83 -6.63
C ASN A 83 16.87 21.84 -5.68
N TRP A 84 16.25 23.00 -5.47
CA TRP A 84 15.04 23.13 -4.66
C TRP A 84 13.84 22.48 -5.33
N ILE A 85 13.70 22.65 -6.64
CA ILE A 85 12.62 22.03 -7.43
C ILE A 85 12.77 20.51 -7.45
N GLY A 86 13.98 20.00 -7.64
CA GLY A 86 14.27 18.56 -7.58
C GLY A 86 13.95 17.97 -6.21
N GLY A 87 14.29 18.69 -5.13
CA GLY A 87 13.90 18.32 -3.77
C GLY A 87 12.39 18.29 -3.57
N ALA A 88 11.66 19.28 -4.10
CA ALA A 88 10.20 19.32 -4.05
C ALA A 88 9.57 18.11 -4.76
N VAL A 89 10.08 17.77 -5.96
CA VAL A 89 9.61 16.60 -6.71
C VAL A 89 9.87 15.31 -5.94
N LEU A 90 11.08 15.12 -5.41
CA LEU A 90 11.43 13.95 -4.62
C LEU A 90 10.52 13.79 -3.38
N ALA A 91 10.33 14.88 -2.62
CA ALA A 91 9.45 14.88 -1.46
C ALA A 91 8.00 14.54 -1.84
N GLY A 92 7.48 15.12 -2.93
CA GLY A 92 6.15 14.82 -3.45
C GLY A 92 6.01 13.37 -3.90
N THR A 93 7.01 12.79 -4.55
CA THR A 93 7.02 11.37 -4.93
C THR A 93 6.96 10.46 -3.71
N LEU A 94 7.77 10.73 -2.67
CA LEU A 94 7.74 9.95 -1.44
C LEU A 94 6.38 10.05 -0.72
N ALA A 95 5.78 11.24 -0.67
CA ALA A 95 4.45 11.44 -0.11
C ALA A 95 3.40 10.59 -0.84
N LEU A 96 3.46 10.56 -2.18
CA LEU A 96 2.55 9.75 -2.99
C LEU A 96 2.70 8.26 -2.71
N LEU A 97 3.93 7.76 -2.59
CA LEU A 97 4.18 6.35 -2.25
C LEU A 97 3.60 5.97 -0.89
N LEU A 98 3.74 6.83 0.12
CA LEU A 98 3.14 6.60 1.44
C LEU A 98 1.62 6.60 1.39
N LEU A 99 1.01 7.51 0.63
CA LEU A 99 -0.44 7.53 0.43
C LEU A 99 -0.95 6.26 -0.26
N LEU A 100 -0.21 5.72 -1.23
CA LEU A 100 -0.54 4.46 -1.89
C LEU A 100 -0.47 3.29 -0.91
N ASP A 101 0.55 3.22 -0.04
CA ASP A 101 0.62 2.16 0.95
C ASP A 101 -0.48 2.28 2.01
N ALA A 102 -0.73 3.49 2.53
CA ALA A 102 -1.85 3.74 3.45
C ALA A 102 -3.20 3.34 2.81
N GLY A 103 -3.40 3.65 1.53
CA GLY A 103 -4.56 3.21 0.76
C GLY A 103 -4.66 1.69 0.64
N ARG A 104 -3.54 1.00 0.41
CA ARG A 104 -3.47 -0.47 0.42
C ARG A 104 -3.86 -1.03 1.79
N GLN A 105 -3.35 -0.45 2.88
CA GLN A 105 -3.66 -0.86 4.24
C GLN A 105 -5.15 -0.67 4.55
N LEU A 106 -5.75 0.44 4.12
CA LEU A 106 -7.19 0.72 4.26
C LEU A 106 -8.04 -0.26 3.45
N ALA A 107 -7.69 -0.52 2.19
CA ALA A 107 -8.41 -1.46 1.33
C ALA A 107 -8.40 -2.88 1.91
N LEU A 108 -7.25 -3.32 2.44
CA LEU A 108 -7.15 -4.59 3.17
C LEU A 108 -8.06 -4.59 4.40
N ALA A 109 -8.05 -3.52 5.20
CA ALA A 109 -8.90 -3.40 6.39
C ALA A 109 -10.40 -3.51 6.03
N VAL A 110 -10.86 -2.76 5.02
CA VAL A 110 -12.26 -2.80 4.54
C VAL A 110 -12.63 -4.18 4.00
N ARG A 111 -11.76 -4.81 3.20
CA ARG A 111 -12.00 -6.16 2.65
C ARG A 111 -12.11 -7.21 3.75
N THR A 112 -11.28 -7.13 4.80
CA THR A 112 -11.40 -8.05 5.94
C THR A 112 -12.71 -7.87 6.71
N ARG A 113 -13.23 -6.63 6.81
CA ARG A 113 -14.53 -6.35 7.45
C ARG A 113 -15.70 -6.99 6.70
N ARG A 114 -15.71 -6.94 5.37
CA ARG A 114 -16.83 -7.45 4.53
C ARG A 114 -16.93 -8.99 4.49
N ARG A 115 -15.87 -9.73 4.82
CA ARG A 115 -15.94 -11.21 4.94
C ARG A 115 -16.45 -11.70 6.30
N ARG A 116 -16.59 -10.80 7.28
CA ARG A 116 -17.06 -11.11 8.64
C ARG A 116 -18.52 -10.71 8.89
N ALA A 117 -19.14 -10.00 7.95
CA ALA A 117 -20.56 -9.67 7.92
C ALA A 117 -21.26 -10.59 6.91
#